data_AF-A0A7S2PY45-F1
#
_entry.id   AF-A0A7S2PY45-F1
#
_cell.length_a   1.000
_cell.length_b   1.000
_cell.length_c   1.000
_cell.angle_alpha   90.00
_cell.angle_beta   90.00
_cell.angle_gamma   90.00
#
_symmetry.space_group_name_H-M   'P 1'
#
loop_
_entity.id
_entity.type
_entity.pdbx_description
1 polymer ?
#
loop_
_entity_poly.entity_id
_entity_poly.type
_entity_poly.pdbx_seq_one_letter_code
_entity_poly.pdbx_strand_id
1 'polypeptide(L)'
;KDIDMDGAPPVWIHVGDDLAYDVGGSASCGAKTILLDLDDEYHQTAKLRFPPYNNIPAWNTASNDEIAHRKAMNDEAESMVDKRVSRLSMLPDAIAEILNNE
;
A
#
# COMPACT_ATOMS: atom_id res chain seq x y z
N LYS A 1 -6.03 26.75 3.88
CA LYS A 1 -5.29 25.76 3.06
C LYS A 1 -3.85 26.00 3.41
N ASP A 2 -3.28 25.10 4.19
CA ASP A 2 -1.93 25.27 4.73
C ASP A 2 -0.96 25.23 3.54
N ILE A 3 -0.37 26.40 3.28
CA ILE A 3 0.63 26.61 2.26
C ILE A 3 1.94 26.36 2.99
N ASP A 4 2.76 25.43 2.48
CA ASP A 4 4.11 25.25 3.01
C ASP A 4 4.91 26.56 2.87
N MET A 5 5.98 26.73 3.64
CA MET A 5 6.78 27.98 3.67
C MET A 5 7.33 28.40 2.29
N ASP A 6 7.25 27.50 1.32
CA ASP A 6 7.87 27.50 0.00
C ASP A 6 6.83 27.74 -1.12
N GLY A 7 5.53 27.77 -0.81
CA GLY A 7 4.45 27.97 -1.78
C GLY A 7 4.04 26.73 -2.59
N ALA A 8 4.72 25.59 -2.40
CA ALA A 8 4.33 24.31 -2.99
C ALA A 8 3.08 23.73 -2.31
N PRO A 9 2.19 23.03 -3.06
CA PRO A 9 1.12 22.26 -2.43
C PRO A 9 1.72 21.13 -1.57
N PRO A 10 1.13 20.81 -0.40
CA PRO A 10 1.64 19.73 0.44
C PRO A 10 1.54 18.39 -0.27
N VAL A 11 2.59 17.58 -0.18
CA VAL A 11 2.60 16.20 -0.68
C VAL A 11 1.94 15.29 0.35
N TRP A 12 0.88 14.61 -0.04
CA TRP A 12 0.19 13.62 0.79
C TRP A 12 0.76 12.24 0.50
N ILE A 13 1.28 11.57 1.53
CA ILE A 13 1.81 10.21 1.43
C ILE A 13 0.96 9.30 2.33
N HIS A 14 0.33 8.29 1.73
CA HIS A 14 -0.36 7.24 2.47
C HIS A 14 0.56 6.05 2.68
N VAL A 15 0.58 5.52 3.90
CA VAL A 15 1.33 4.33 4.27
C VAL A 15 0.34 3.29 4.74
N GLY A 16 0.36 2.11 4.14
CA GLY A 16 -0.54 1.03 4.53
C GLY A 16 -0.04 -0.34 4.13
N ASP A 17 -0.77 -1.37 4.51
CA ASP A 17 -0.31 -2.75 4.50
C ASP A 17 -1.09 -3.63 3.50
N ASP A 18 -2.09 -3.05 2.84
CA ASP A 18 -2.90 -3.67 1.79
C ASP A 18 -2.75 -2.96 0.42
N LEU A 19 -2.71 -3.72 -0.67
CA LEU A 19 -2.59 -3.17 -2.01
C LEU A 19 -3.85 -2.42 -2.44
N ALA A 20 -4.99 -3.09 -2.55
CA ALA A 20 -6.20 -2.50 -3.11
C ALA A 20 -6.69 -1.27 -2.34
N TYR A 21 -6.77 -1.37 -1.01
CA TYR A 21 -7.40 -0.33 -0.20
C TYR A 21 -6.45 0.78 0.21
N ASP A 22 -5.23 0.45 0.67
CA ASP A 22 -4.29 1.49 1.10
C ASP A 22 -3.55 2.11 -0.08
N VAL A 23 -3.05 1.30 -1.02
CA VAL A 23 -2.31 1.80 -2.17
C VAL A 23 -3.28 2.29 -3.24
N GLY A 24 -4.10 1.41 -3.79
CA GLY A 24 -5.00 1.73 -4.91
C GLY A 24 -5.99 2.85 -4.56
N GLY A 25 -6.60 2.76 -3.39
CA GLY A 25 -7.51 3.79 -2.88
C GLY A 25 -6.84 5.15 -2.76
N SER A 26 -5.69 5.23 -2.10
CA SER A 26 -5.00 6.50 -1.85
C SER A 26 -4.40 7.10 -3.12
N ALA A 27 -3.81 6.28 -3.98
CA ALA A 27 -3.30 6.72 -5.29
C ALA A 27 -4.40 7.33 -6.14
N SER A 28 -5.62 6.75 -6.13
CA SER A 28 -6.77 7.30 -6.86
C SER A 28 -7.21 8.69 -6.37
N CYS A 29 -6.87 9.03 -5.11
CA CYS A 29 -7.10 10.34 -4.52
C CYS A 29 -5.93 11.33 -4.73
N GLY A 30 -4.88 10.93 -5.44
CA GLY A 30 -3.70 11.75 -5.71
C GLY A 30 -2.63 11.72 -4.62
N ALA A 31 -2.72 10.79 -3.67
CA ALA A 31 -1.64 10.59 -2.70
C ALA A 31 -0.50 9.77 -3.31
N LYS A 32 0.72 10.05 -2.87
CA LYS A 32 1.84 9.12 -2.99
C LYS A 32 1.63 7.94 -2.04
N THR A 33 2.16 6.78 -2.38
CA THR A 33 1.89 5.55 -1.63
C THR A 33 3.17 4.85 -1.18
N ILE A 34 3.13 4.34 0.04
CA ILE A 34 4.13 3.43 0.57
C ILE A 34 3.44 2.15 1.02
N LEU A 35 3.79 1.03 0.39
CA LEU A 35 3.35 -0.28 0.85
C LEU A 35 4.28 -0.81 1.94
N LEU A 36 3.72 -1.06 3.12
CA LEU A 36 4.37 -1.78 4.21
C LEU A 36 4.18 -3.29 4.00
N ASP A 37 5.18 -3.89 3.37
CA ASP A 37 5.28 -5.32 3.10
C ASP A 37 6.25 -5.94 4.10
N LEU A 38 5.75 -6.18 5.32
CA LEU A 38 6.58 -6.60 6.46
C LEU A 38 7.35 -7.88 6.14
N ASP A 39 8.60 -7.96 6.63
CA ASP A 39 9.39 -9.20 6.56
C ASP A 39 8.61 -10.40 7.13
N ASP A 40 8.85 -11.61 6.61
CA ASP A 40 8.07 -12.81 6.95
C ASP A 40 8.08 -13.16 8.45
N GLU A 41 9.11 -12.72 9.19
CA GLU A 41 9.22 -12.87 10.64
C GLU A 41 8.07 -12.19 11.41
N TYR A 42 7.44 -11.18 10.82
CA TYR A 42 6.31 -10.46 11.42
C TYR A 42 4.94 -11.06 11.09
N HIS A 43 4.90 -12.13 10.29
CA HIS A 43 3.69 -12.91 10.00
C HIS A 43 2.50 -12.10 9.46
N GLN A 44 2.77 -11.06 8.66
CA GLN A 44 1.73 -10.30 7.99
C GLN A 44 0.89 -11.22 7.08
N THR A 45 -0.42 -11.27 7.33
CA THR A 45 -1.30 -12.19 6.62
C THR A 45 -1.86 -11.61 5.33
N ALA A 46 -1.94 -10.28 5.18
CA ALA A 46 -2.53 -9.62 4.03
C ALA A 46 -1.90 -10.07 2.70
N LYS A 47 -0.57 -10.00 2.61
CA LYS A 47 0.21 -10.44 1.44
C LYS A 47 0.12 -11.95 1.12
N LEU A 48 -0.33 -12.76 2.08
CA LEU A 48 -0.44 -14.21 1.94
C LEU A 48 -1.82 -14.67 1.44
N ARG A 49 -2.81 -13.77 1.41
CA ARG A 49 -4.19 -14.10 1.05
C ARG A 49 -4.36 -14.47 -0.42
N PHE A 50 -3.52 -13.95 -1.30
CA PHE A 50 -3.60 -14.11 -2.75
C PHE A 50 -2.40 -14.93 -3.28
N PRO A 51 -2.36 -15.29 -4.58
CA PRO A 51 -1.24 -16.03 -5.14
C PRO A 51 0.12 -15.37 -4.84
N PRO A 52 1.18 -16.15 -4.59
CA PRO A 52 1.25 -17.61 -4.76
C PRO A 52 0.73 -18.44 -3.57
N TYR A 53 0.49 -17.82 -2.41
CA TYR A 53 0.24 -18.56 -1.17
C TYR A 53 -1.22 -19.01 -1.01
N ASN A 54 -2.18 -18.21 -1.49
CA ASN A 54 -3.62 -18.51 -1.41
C ASN A 54 -4.09 -18.88 0.00
N ASN A 55 -3.51 -18.25 1.03
CA ASN A 55 -3.76 -18.55 2.44
C ASN A 55 -4.92 -17.69 2.97
N ILE A 56 -6.11 -17.92 2.42
CA ILE A 56 -7.35 -17.29 2.91
C ILE A 56 -7.71 -17.91 4.27
N PRO A 57 -7.96 -17.10 5.32
CA PRO A 57 -8.31 -17.64 6.64
C PRO A 57 -9.58 -18.48 6.60
N ALA A 58 -9.64 -19.57 7.38
CA ALA A 58 -10.80 -20.48 7.42
C ALA A 58 -12.12 -19.82 7.88
N TRP A 59 -12.02 -18.72 8.63
CA TRP A 59 -13.17 -17.92 9.07
C TRP A 59 -13.60 -16.85 8.06
N ASN A 60 -12.94 -16.77 6.89
CA ASN A 60 -13.33 -15.86 5.83
C ASN A 60 -14.76 -16.17 5.34
N THR A 61 -15.61 -15.15 5.31
CA THR A 61 -16.99 -15.24 4.82
C THR A 61 -17.17 -14.66 3.42
N ALA A 62 -16.11 -14.11 2.81
CA ALA A 62 -16.17 -13.53 1.47
C ALA A 62 -16.48 -14.62 0.42
N SER A 63 -17.33 -14.28 -0.55
CA SER A 63 -17.64 -15.19 -1.65
C SER A 63 -16.43 -15.38 -2.58
N ASN A 64 -16.44 -16.44 -3.39
CA ASN A 64 -15.40 -16.63 -4.41
C ASN A 64 -15.33 -15.46 -5.39
N ASP A 65 -16.48 -14.90 -5.76
CA ASP A 65 -16.54 -13.71 -6.62
C ASP A 65 -15.90 -12.51 -5.95
N GLU A 66 -16.17 -12.29 -4.65
CA GLU A 66 -15.55 -11.21 -3.90
C GLU A 66 -14.02 -11.39 -3.78
N ILE A 67 -13.55 -12.62 -3.54
CA ILE A 67 -12.11 -12.94 -3.52
C ILE A 67 -11.48 -12.65 -4.89
N ALA A 68 -12.14 -13.03 -5.98
CA ALA A 68 -11.65 -12.77 -7.34
C ALA A 68 -11.58 -11.27 -7.64
N HIS A 69 -12.58 -10.48 -7.24
CA HIS A 69 -12.56 -9.03 -7.37
C HIS A 69 -11.44 -8.39 -6.55
N ARG A 70 -11.26 -8.80 -5.28
CA ARG A 70 -10.16 -8.30 -4.43
C ARG A 70 -8.79 -8.61 -5.04
N LYS A 71 -8.63 -9.80 -5.64
CA LYS A 71 -7.40 -10.14 -6.37
C LYS A 71 -7.16 -9.18 -7.53
N ALA A 72 -8.16 -8.95 -8.38
CA ALA A 72 -8.04 -8.04 -9.50
C ALA A 72 -7.67 -6.62 -9.04
N MET A 73 -8.29 -6.14 -7.96
CA MET A 73 -7.95 -4.83 -7.39
C MET A 73 -6.50 -4.76 -6.88
N ASN A 74 -6.01 -5.83 -6.24
CA ASN A 74 -4.61 -5.90 -5.81
C ASN A 74 -3.64 -5.89 -6.99
N ASP A 75 -3.94 -6.65 -8.04
CA ASP A 75 -3.10 -6.72 -9.25
C ASP A 75 -2.95 -5.34 -9.91
N GLU A 76 -4.04 -4.57 -9.99
CA GLU A 76 -4.03 -3.20 -10.54
C GLU A 76 -3.28 -2.22 -9.63
N ALA A 77 -3.51 -2.29 -8.31
CA ALA A 77 -2.91 -1.41 -7.32
C ALA A 77 -1.39 -1.58 -7.18
N GLU A 78 -0.84 -2.74 -7.55
CA GLU A 78 0.61 -3.01 -7.52
C GLU A 78 1.42 -1.96 -8.32
N SER A 79 0.88 -1.52 -9.46
CA SER A 79 1.51 -0.49 -10.30
C SER A 79 1.48 0.92 -9.69
N MET A 80 0.70 1.11 -8.62
CA MET A 80 0.47 2.40 -7.96
C MET A 80 1.34 2.58 -6.71
N VAL A 81 2.20 1.62 -6.39
CA VAL A 81 3.14 1.67 -5.25
C VAL A 81 4.32 2.60 -5.60
N ASP A 82 4.45 3.76 -4.96
CA ASP A 82 5.64 4.62 -5.16
C ASP A 82 6.87 4.06 -4.43
N LYS A 83 6.70 3.51 -3.22
CA LYS A 83 7.74 2.83 -2.44
C LYS A 83 7.22 1.60 -1.72
N ARG A 84 8.09 0.61 -1.52
CA ARG A 84 7.83 -0.57 -0.69
C ARG A 84 8.86 -0.64 0.43
N VAL A 85 8.40 -0.84 1.66
CA VAL A 85 9.25 -0.97 2.85
C VAL A 85 8.86 -2.23 3.63
N SER A 86 9.82 -2.87 4.28
CA SER A 86 9.54 -4.05 5.10
C SER A 86 9.51 -3.79 6.60
N ARG A 87 9.80 -2.55 7.02
CA ARG A 87 9.79 -2.09 8.42
C ARG A 87 9.43 -0.61 8.48
N LEU A 88 8.69 -0.21 9.51
CA LEU A 88 8.34 1.20 9.73
C LEU A 88 9.57 2.10 9.92
N SER A 89 10.69 1.54 10.41
CA SER A 89 11.95 2.29 10.56
C SER A 89 12.53 2.80 9.24
N MET A 90 12.09 2.25 8.10
CA MET A 90 12.52 2.67 6.75
C MET A 90 11.72 3.85 6.21
N LEU A 91 10.62 4.24 6.89
CA LEU A 91 9.74 5.32 6.41
C LEU A 91 10.46 6.66 6.21
N PRO A 92 11.36 7.13 7.11
CA PRO A 92 12.04 8.40 6.89
C PRO A 92 12.81 8.45 5.57
N ASP A 93 13.53 7.37 5.23
CA ASP A 93 14.30 7.29 3.99
C ASP A 93 13.36 7.20 2.77
N ALA A 94 12.31 6.36 2.85
CA ALA A 94 11.34 6.23 1.77
C ALA A 94 10.59 7.55 1.47
N ILE A 95 10.23 8.31 2.52
CA ILE A 95 9.60 9.63 2.39
C ILE A 95 10.58 10.61 1.75
N ALA A 96 11.84 10.66 2.22
CA ALA A 96 12.85 11.54 1.64
C ALA A 96 13.08 11.24 0.15
N GLU A 97 13.10 9.96 -0.24
CA GLU A 97 13.20 9.57 -1.65
C GLU A 97 11.98 9.98 -2.49
N ILE A 98 10.77 9.91 -1.94
CA ILE A 98 9.56 10.40 -2.65
C ILE A 98 9.65 11.91 -2.87
N LEU A 99 10.01 12.67 -1.82
CA LEU A 99 10.09 14.13 -1.89
C LEU A 99 11.23 14.65 -2.76
N ASN A 100 12.35 13.92 -2.86
CA ASN A 100 13.50 14.30 -3.69
C ASN A 100 13.36 13.92 -5.18
N ASN A 101 12.35 13.11 -5.53
CA ASN A 101 12.07 12.68 -6.91
C ASN A 101 10.88 13.44 -7.53
N GLU A 102 10.35 14.47 -6.86
CA GLU A 102 9.52 15.51 -7.48
C GLU A 102 10.37 16.56 -8.20
#